data_AF-A0A351QWM9-F1
#
_entry.id   AF-A0A351QWM9-F1
#
_cell.length_a   1.000
_cell.length_b   1.000
_cell.length_c   1.000
_cell.angle_alpha   90.00
_cell.angle_beta   90.00
_cell.angle_gamma   90.00
#
_symmetry.space_group_name_H-M   'P 1'
#
loop_
_entity.id
_entity.type
_entity.pdbx_description
1 polymer ?
#
loop_
_entity_poly.entity_id
_entity_poly.type
_entity_poly.pdbx_seq_one_letter_code
_entity_poly.pdbx_strand_id
1 'polypeptide(L)'
;ADNRIKPNLTTGGVTALTTGLNNETNIISGGSVAGAVLCGAALLILEWGIVLGNDPNIYGPSIISYLTRGTSKRSGDIYPNPQWGYGMLNLLGSFENL
;
A
#
# COMPACT_ATOMS: atom_id res chain seq x y z
N ALA A 1 18.18 -4.32 -18.92
CA ALA A 1 17.34 -3.80 -17.81
C ALA A 1 17.14 -4.94 -16.80
N ASP A 2 17.10 -4.67 -15.49
CA ASP A 2 17.28 -5.72 -14.46
C ASP A 2 16.04 -6.60 -14.13
N ASN A 3 15.10 -6.78 -15.08
CA ASN A 3 13.95 -7.71 -14.98
C ASN A 3 13.05 -7.59 -13.73
N ARG A 4 13.20 -6.56 -12.88
CA ARG A 4 12.34 -6.30 -11.73
C ARG A 4 10.98 -5.79 -12.17
N ILE A 5 9.93 -6.34 -11.55
CA ILE A 5 8.56 -5.86 -11.75
C ILE A 5 8.30 -4.70 -10.79
N LYS A 6 7.90 -3.57 -11.36
CA LYS A 6 7.44 -2.37 -10.66
C LYS A 6 6.12 -1.92 -11.29
N PRO A 7 5.20 -1.32 -10.51
CA PRO A 7 5.28 -1.02 -9.07
C PRO A 7 5.24 -2.29 -8.19
N ASN A 8 5.49 -2.15 -6.88
CA ASN A 8 5.31 -3.28 -5.95
C ASN A 8 3.82 -3.60 -5.75
N LEU A 9 2.97 -2.60 -5.59
CA LEU A 9 1.53 -2.76 -5.52
C LEU A 9 0.87 -1.44 -5.90
N THR A 10 -0.42 -1.49 -6.22
CA THR A 10 -1.22 -0.31 -6.56
C THR A 10 -2.21 -0.02 -5.46
N THR A 11 -2.59 1.25 -5.27
CA THR A 11 -3.57 1.66 -4.26
C THR A 11 -4.45 2.80 -4.80
N GLY A 12 -5.43 3.22 -4.00
CA GLY A 12 -6.32 4.33 -4.33
C GLY A 12 -5.56 5.65 -4.41
N GLY A 13 -5.66 6.32 -5.56
CA GLY A 13 -5.04 7.63 -5.79
C GLY A 13 -5.83 8.52 -6.74
N VAL A 14 -7.09 8.20 -7.01
CA VAL A 14 -7.96 8.93 -7.94
C VAL A 14 -9.15 9.47 -7.17
N THR A 15 -9.46 10.75 -7.37
CA THR A 15 -10.60 11.45 -6.77
C THR A 15 -10.63 11.33 -5.24
N ALA A 16 -9.49 11.55 -4.59
CA ALA A 16 -9.41 11.53 -3.13
C ALA A 16 -9.76 12.91 -2.55
N LEU A 17 -10.69 12.93 -1.60
CA LEU A 17 -10.98 14.11 -0.79
C LEU A 17 -9.88 14.30 0.25
N THR A 18 -9.25 15.48 0.27
CA THR A 18 -8.18 15.83 1.20
C THR A 18 -8.32 17.27 1.69
N THR A 19 -7.48 17.66 2.65
CA THR A 19 -7.37 19.03 3.14
C THR A 19 -6.75 19.95 2.07
N GLY A 20 -7.44 21.05 1.76
CA GLY A 20 -6.96 22.14 0.93
C GLY A 20 -6.45 23.32 1.76
N LEU A 21 -6.11 24.41 1.07
CA LEU A 21 -5.76 25.67 1.71
C LEU A 21 -7.01 26.32 2.33
N ASN A 22 -6.81 27.29 3.22
CA ASN A 22 -7.91 28.12 3.77
C ASN A 22 -9.04 27.33 4.46
N ASN A 23 -8.71 26.19 5.08
CA ASN A 23 -9.70 25.31 5.74
C ASN A 23 -10.76 24.74 4.77
N GLU A 24 -10.44 24.69 3.48
CA GLU A 24 -11.28 24.06 2.47
C GLU A 24 -10.90 22.59 2.27
N THR A 25 -11.76 21.84 1.59
CA THR A 25 -11.44 20.50 1.11
C THR A 25 -11.14 20.55 -0.38
N ASN A 26 -10.28 19.65 -0.85
CA ASN A 26 -9.94 19.54 -2.26
C ASN A 26 -10.01 18.09 -2.71
N ILE A 27 -10.35 17.88 -3.97
CA ILE A 27 -10.39 16.57 -4.61
C ILE A 27 -9.20 16.49 -5.56
N ILE A 28 -8.25 15.60 -5.25
CA ILE A 28 -7.02 15.46 -6.02
C ILE A 28 -6.82 14.02 -6.50
N SER A 29 -6.06 13.87 -7.59
CA SER A 29 -5.69 12.59 -8.19
C SER A 29 -4.20 12.57 -8.50
N GLY A 30 -3.53 11.44 -8.29
CA GLY A 30 -2.13 11.25 -8.66
C GLY A 30 -1.43 10.15 -7.89
N GLY A 31 -0.23 9.79 -8.35
CA GLY A 31 0.63 8.82 -7.67
C GLY A 31 1.07 9.26 -6.27
N SER A 32 1.10 10.57 -6.00
CA SER A 32 1.37 11.14 -4.68
C SER A 32 0.28 10.78 -3.67
N VAL A 33 -0.99 10.85 -4.08
CA VAL A 33 -2.15 10.46 -3.26
C VAL A 33 -2.06 8.98 -2.94
N ALA A 34 -1.80 8.14 -3.95
CA ALA A 34 -1.58 6.72 -3.76
C ALA A 34 -0.42 6.44 -2.79
N GLY A 35 0.69 7.16 -2.93
CA GLY A 35 1.83 7.08 -2.02
C GLY A 35 1.46 7.41 -0.56
N ALA A 36 0.64 8.44 -0.34
CA ALA A 36 0.17 8.81 0.99
C ALA A 36 -0.70 7.71 1.64
N VAL A 37 -1.64 7.13 0.87
CA VAL A 37 -2.47 6.00 1.35
C VAL A 37 -1.60 4.79 1.71
N LEU A 38 -0.63 4.45 0.86
CA LEU A 38 0.29 3.35 1.13
C LEU A 38 1.17 3.60 2.36
N CYS A 39 1.61 4.85 2.56
CA CYS A 39 2.37 5.26 3.75
C CYS A 39 1.56 5.04 5.03
N GLY A 40 0.27 5.41 5.03
CA GLY A 40 -0.62 5.15 6.17
C GLY A 40 -0.75 3.66 6.50
N ALA A 41 -0.93 2.81 5.48
CA ALA A 41 -0.97 1.35 5.67
C ALA A 41 0.34 0.80 6.24
N ALA A 42 1.49 1.28 5.78
CA ALA A 42 2.80 0.89 6.32
C ALA A 42 2.99 1.34 7.77
N LEU A 43 2.51 2.52 8.15
CA LEU A 43 2.56 3.01 9.53
C LEU A 43 1.72 2.16 10.48
N LEU A 44 0.54 1.71 10.06
CA LEU A 44 -0.29 0.81 10.88
C LEU A 44 0.37 -0.55 11.12
N ILE A 45 1.09 -1.07 10.12
CA ILE A 45 1.91 -2.28 10.26
C ILE A 45 3.08 -2.04 11.21
N LEU A 46 3.73 -0.87 11.15
CA LEU A 46 4.82 -0.49 12.06
C LEU A 46 4.33 -0.33 13.50
N GLU A 47 3.15 0.29 13.71
CA GLU A 47 2.52 0.39 15.02
C GLU A 47 2.24 -1.00 15.58
N TRP A 48 1.62 -1.86 14.79
CA TRP A 48 1.36 -3.24 15.19
C TRP A 48 2.64 -4.02 15.52
N GLY A 49 3.67 -3.93 14.68
CA GLY A 49 4.91 -4.68 14.85
C GLY A 49 5.77 -4.16 16.00
N ILE A 50 6.11 -2.87 15.96
CA ILE A 50 7.08 -2.26 16.86
C ILE A 50 6.42 -1.76 18.14
N VAL A 51 5.38 -0.93 18.02
CA VAL A 51 4.78 -0.24 19.18
C VAL A 51 3.99 -1.20 20.05
N LEU A 52 3.21 -2.10 19.44
CA LEU A 52 2.45 -3.13 20.15
C LEU A 52 3.27 -4.41 20.41
N GLY A 53 4.50 -4.48 19.91
CA GLY A 53 5.46 -5.55 20.22
C GLY A 53 5.20 -6.90 19.56
N ASN A 54 4.37 -6.97 18.50
CA ASN A 54 4.06 -8.23 17.82
C ASN A 54 5.21 -8.73 16.92
N ASP A 55 5.95 -7.80 16.30
CA ASP A 55 7.15 -8.08 15.50
C ASP A 55 8.14 -6.90 15.64
N PRO A 56 8.89 -6.82 16.76
CA PRO A 56 9.76 -5.68 17.05
C PRO A 56 10.92 -5.50 16.07
N ASN A 57 11.24 -6.53 15.29
CA ASN A 57 12.34 -6.52 14.32
C ASN A 57 11.88 -6.23 12.89
N ILE A 58 10.61 -5.85 12.70
CA ILE A 58 10.07 -5.51 11.40
C ILE A 58 10.86 -4.36 10.74
N TYR A 59 11.15 -4.51 9.45
CA TYR A 59 11.92 -3.55 8.66
C TYR A 59 11.37 -3.47 7.22
N GLY A 60 11.91 -2.58 6.38
CA GLY A 60 11.31 -2.23 5.08
C GLY A 60 10.87 -3.42 4.20
N PRO A 61 11.75 -4.38 3.88
CA PRO A 61 11.39 -5.61 3.18
C PRO A 61 10.27 -6.44 3.81
N SER A 62 10.22 -6.54 5.16
CA SER A 62 9.12 -7.24 5.85
C SER A 62 7.79 -6.57 5.58
N ILE A 63 7.74 -5.23 5.66
CA ILE A 63 6.51 -4.44 5.39
C ILE A 63 6.08 -4.61 3.94
N ILE A 64 7.01 -4.54 2.99
CA ILE A 64 6.71 -4.79 1.57
C ILE A 64 6.14 -6.20 1.41
N SER A 65 6.71 -7.20 2.07
CA SER A 65 6.22 -8.58 2.01
C SER A 65 4.81 -8.71 2.61
N TYR A 66 4.53 -8.13 3.77
CA TYR A 66 3.20 -8.17 4.40
C TYR A 66 2.15 -7.53 3.49
N LEU A 67 2.43 -6.34 2.96
CA LEU A 67 1.51 -5.61 2.09
C LEU A 67 1.29 -6.31 0.75
N THR A 68 2.34 -6.87 0.14
CA THR A 68 2.23 -7.55 -1.17
C THR A 68 1.50 -8.89 -1.09
N ARG A 69 1.73 -9.66 -0.02
CA ARG A 69 1.02 -10.95 0.21
C ARG A 69 -0.47 -10.74 0.43
N GLY A 70 -0.86 -9.67 1.13
CA GLY A 70 -2.25 -9.36 1.43
C GLY A 70 -3.03 -8.68 0.30
N THR A 71 -2.42 -8.46 -0.87
CA THR A 71 -3.08 -7.70 -1.95
C THR A 71 -4.31 -8.41 -2.52
N SER A 72 -5.31 -7.61 -2.88
CA SER A 72 -6.45 -8.06 -3.67
C SER A 72 -6.10 -8.11 -5.16
N LYS A 73 -6.50 -9.20 -5.84
CA LYS A 73 -6.22 -9.44 -7.26
C LYS A 73 -7.49 -9.32 -8.10
N ARG A 74 -7.37 -8.71 -9.27
CA ARG A 74 -8.45 -8.60 -10.26
C ARG A 74 -8.58 -9.90 -11.02
N SER A 75 -9.79 -10.42 -11.16
CA SER A 75 -10.05 -11.63 -11.94
C SER A 75 -9.64 -11.43 -13.40
N GLY A 76 -8.97 -12.44 -13.97
CA GLY A 76 -8.49 -12.43 -15.35
C GLY A 76 -7.07 -11.86 -15.57
N ASP A 77 -6.50 -11.17 -14.58
CA ASP A 77 -5.11 -10.71 -14.65
C ASP A 77 -4.13 -11.76 -14.12
N ILE A 78 -2.93 -11.81 -14.70
CA ILE A 78 -1.79 -12.57 -14.17
C ILE A 78 -0.94 -11.63 -13.32
N TYR A 79 -0.55 -12.09 -12.14
CA TYR A 79 0.27 -11.33 -11.19
C TYR A 79 1.59 -12.04 -10.90
N PRO A 80 2.68 -11.30 -10.63
CA PRO A 80 2.77 -9.84 -10.70
C PRO A 80 2.76 -9.31 -12.15
N ASN A 81 2.29 -8.08 -12.37
CA ASN A 81 2.31 -7.41 -13.68
C ASN A 81 2.75 -5.94 -13.59
N PRO A 82 3.17 -5.30 -14.70
CA PRO A 82 3.66 -3.92 -14.69
C PRO A 82 2.61 -2.85 -14.35
N GLN A 83 1.31 -3.18 -14.39
CA GLN A 83 0.22 -2.22 -14.16
C GLN A 83 -0.21 -2.18 -12.68
N TRP A 84 -0.20 -3.34 -12.02
CA TRP A 84 -0.70 -3.53 -10.65
C TRP A 84 0.36 -4.01 -9.66
N GLY A 85 1.57 -4.32 -10.12
CA GLY A 85 2.57 -4.99 -9.30
C GLY A 85 2.04 -6.34 -8.85
N TYR A 86 2.06 -6.59 -7.54
CA TYR A 86 1.53 -7.80 -6.92
C TYR A 86 0.01 -7.79 -6.72
N GLY A 87 -0.65 -6.62 -6.82
CA GLY A 87 -2.08 -6.45 -6.65
C GLY A 87 -2.48 -5.09 -6.08
N MET A 88 -3.75 -4.95 -5.73
CA MET A 88 -4.30 -3.76 -5.07
C MET A 88 -4.12 -3.86 -3.55
N LEU A 89 -3.73 -2.76 -2.90
CA LEU A 89 -3.63 -2.67 -1.45
C LEU A 89 -4.93 -3.14 -0.78
N ASN A 90 -4.81 -4.11 0.12
CA ASN A 90 -5.85 -4.54 1.02
C ASN A 90 -5.22 -4.70 2.41
N LEU A 91 -5.48 -3.73 3.28
CA LEU A 91 -4.86 -3.69 4.60
C LEU A 91 -5.34 -4.85 5.48
N LEU A 92 -6.64 -5.17 5.45
CA LEU A 92 -7.19 -6.31 6.18
C LEU A 92 -6.53 -7.62 5.73
N GLY A 93 -6.48 -7.82 4.41
CA GLY A 93 -5.79 -8.98 3.82
C GLY A 93 -4.30 -9.02 4.18
N SER A 94 -3.66 -7.87 4.41
CA SER A 94 -2.27 -7.83 4.88
C SER A 94 -2.15 -8.38 6.30
N PHE A 95 -3.06 -8.01 7.21
CA PHE A 95 -3.09 -8.52 8.59
C PHE A 95 -3.52 -9.98 8.70
N GLU A 96 -4.43 -10.46 7.84
CA GLU A 96 -4.86 -11.86 7.80
C GLU A 96 -3.75 -12.81 7.31
N ASN A 97 -2.73 -12.27 6.63
CA ASN A 97 -1.59 -13.02 6.07
C ASN A 97 -0.25 -12.71 6.78
N LEU A 98 -0.32 -12.20 8.01
CA LEU A 98 0.84 -12.02 8.91
C LEU A 98 1.25 -13.32 9.59
#